data_AF-A0A9D5Q588-F1
#
_entry.id   AF-A0A9D5Q588-F1
#
_cell.length_a   1.000
_cell.length_b   1.000
_cell.length_c   1.000
_cell.angle_alpha   90.00
_cell.angle_beta   90.00
_cell.angle_gamma   90.00
#
_symmetry.space_group_name_H-M   'P 1'
#
loop_
_entity.id
_entity.type
_entity.pdbx_description
1 polymer ?
#
loop_
_entity_poly.entity_id
_entity_poly.type
_entity_poly.pdbx_seq_one_letter_code
_entity_poly.pdbx_strand_id
1 'polypeptide(L)'
;MADLSVEDKAKGRRIITQFFRTMPIVQKNLMNIFDQDGYEGIYRIQSLLYPKNAQEISSIDTLRKSLSMILQHIYGMPVEDKEGYFQDILNCKSASQVVRKEKETLVEHFYSDLPELKKFFLQELVEDRNFRTMNLLCQKFLKDEEGVSITDMRSFKNHIRNLREALDEELSANTSQEELIAVIREHKEAMEAEQSAAPAEAGAAAGEAVEGEAGEKRKIIMDTLADAKYQDLRDLLLQRATADPNFETFQRYLDNILAPSSRLEAKDMATFSEGVQKIKAFRDNLEQEFGAQSAS
;
A
#
# COMPACT_ATOMS: atom_id res chain seq x y z
N MET A 1 -29.81 -23.90 6.54
CA MET A 1 -29.51 -22.94 5.46
C MET A 1 -28.89 -23.73 4.31
N ALA A 2 -29.20 -23.40 3.06
CA ALA A 2 -28.61 -24.11 1.93
C ALA A 2 -27.13 -23.72 1.83
N ASP A 3 -26.24 -24.65 2.15
CA ASP A 3 -24.81 -24.47 1.96
C ASP A 3 -24.53 -24.16 0.48
N LEU A 4 -23.78 -23.10 0.22
CA LEU A 4 -23.31 -22.80 -1.13
C LEU A 4 -22.58 -24.01 -1.71
N SER A 5 -22.76 -24.24 -3.01
CA SER A 5 -22.01 -25.27 -3.72
C SER A 5 -20.50 -25.03 -3.55
N VAL A 6 -19.71 -26.10 -3.52
CA VAL A 6 -18.24 -26.01 -3.44
C VAL A 6 -17.68 -25.13 -4.56
N GLU A 7 -18.29 -25.21 -5.74
CA GLU A 7 -17.92 -24.41 -6.90
C GLU A 7 -18.22 -22.91 -6.71
N ASP A 8 -19.40 -22.57 -6.17
CA ASP A 8 -19.75 -21.17 -5.89
C ASP A 8 -18.92 -20.60 -4.74
N LYS A 9 -18.61 -21.39 -3.70
CA LYS A 9 -17.68 -20.98 -2.64
C LYS A 9 -16.29 -20.68 -3.22
N ALA A 10 -15.78 -21.54 -4.09
CA ALA A 10 -14.47 -21.33 -4.73
C ALA A 10 -14.47 -20.08 -5.63
N LYS A 11 -15.51 -19.88 -6.44
CA LYS A 11 -15.67 -18.70 -7.31
C LYS A 11 -15.80 -17.41 -6.48
N GLY A 12 -16.60 -17.42 -5.42
CA GLY A 12 -16.77 -16.27 -4.53
C GLY A 12 -15.47 -15.86 -3.84
N ARG A 13 -14.71 -16.82 -3.28
CA ARG A 13 -13.37 -16.58 -2.72
C ARG A 13 -12.42 -15.91 -3.71
N ARG A 14 -12.41 -16.42 -4.95
CA ARG A 14 -11.56 -15.87 -6.01
C ARG A 14 -11.93 -14.42 -6.32
N ILE A 15 -13.21 -14.11 -6.41
CA ILE A 15 -13.69 -12.76 -6.73
C ILE A 15 -13.39 -11.78 -5.59
N ILE A 16 -13.65 -12.17 -4.34
CA ILE A 16 -13.28 -11.34 -3.16
C ILE A 16 -11.78 -11.04 -3.16
N THR A 17 -10.97 -12.06 -3.44
CA THR A 17 -9.50 -11.92 -3.54
C THR A 17 -9.09 -10.96 -4.66
N GLN A 18 -9.79 -10.94 -5.79
CA GLN A 18 -9.48 -10.04 -6.90
C GLN A 18 -9.90 -8.60 -6.61
N PHE A 19 -11.12 -8.39 -6.08
CA PHE A 19 -11.66 -7.06 -5.77
C PHE A 19 -10.86 -6.34 -4.69
N PHE A 20 -10.40 -7.05 -3.67
CA PHE A 20 -9.76 -6.46 -2.48
C PHE A 20 -8.28 -6.82 -2.39
N ARG A 21 -7.63 -7.16 -3.51
CA ARG A 21 -6.22 -7.57 -3.58
C ARG A 21 -5.26 -6.55 -2.97
N THR A 22 -5.61 -5.27 -3.06
CA THR A 22 -4.84 -4.12 -2.54
C THR A 22 -5.20 -3.78 -1.09
N MET A 23 -6.16 -4.49 -0.48
CA MET A 23 -6.66 -4.26 0.89
C MET A 23 -6.71 -5.58 1.70
N PRO A 24 -5.56 -6.10 2.16
CA PRO A 24 -5.46 -7.44 2.76
C PRO A 24 -6.38 -7.65 3.98
N ILE A 25 -6.56 -6.63 4.81
CA ILE A 25 -7.43 -6.69 6.00
C ILE A 25 -8.90 -6.80 5.57
N VAL A 26 -9.33 -5.97 4.62
CA VAL A 26 -10.70 -5.98 4.10
C VAL A 26 -10.98 -7.30 3.39
N GLN A 27 -10.04 -7.75 2.55
CA GLN A 27 -10.11 -9.04 1.87
C GLN A 27 -10.26 -10.20 2.87
N LYS A 28 -9.42 -10.26 3.91
CA LYS A 28 -9.46 -11.32 4.94
C LYS A 28 -10.82 -11.33 5.67
N ASN A 29 -11.32 -10.17 6.05
CA ASN A 29 -12.59 -10.07 6.76
C ASN A 29 -13.78 -10.48 5.86
N LEU A 30 -13.81 -10.02 4.61
CA LEU A 30 -14.84 -10.41 3.65
C LEU A 30 -14.77 -11.90 3.31
N MET A 31 -13.57 -12.47 3.18
CA MET A 31 -13.39 -13.91 2.99
C MET A 31 -13.92 -14.71 4.17
N ASN A 32 -13.59 -14.33 5.41
CA ASN A 32 -14.06 -15.03 6.61
C ASN A 32 -15.60 -15.02 6.70
N ILE A 33 -16.22 -13.86 6.43
CA ILE A 33 -17.67 -13.72 6.44
C ILE A 33 -18.30 -14.55 5.33
N PHE A 34 -17.73 -14.52 4.12
CA PHE A 34 -18.21 -15.34 3.01
C PHE A 34 -18.06 -16.85 3.27
N ASP A 35 -17.01 -17.26 3.98
CA ASP A 35 -16.77 -18.67 4.30
C ASP A 35 -17.76 -19.21 5.34
N GLN A 36 -18.14 -18.37 6.30
CA GLN A 36 -19.10 -18.72 7.36
C GLN A 36 -20.54 -18.67 6.87
N ASP A 37 -20.90 -17.60 6.14
CA ASP A 37 -22.29 -17.23 5.87
C ASP A 37 -22.64 -17.16 4.38
N GLY A 38 -21.66 -17.39 3.49
CA GLY A 38 -21.88 -17.34 2.05
C GLY A 38 -22.33 -15.97 1.54
N TYR A 39 -23.24 -15.99 0.58
CA TYR A 39 -23.81 -14.78 -0.01
C TYR A 39 -24.57 -13.94 1.02
N GLU A 40 -25.21 -14.56 2.01
CA GLU A 40 -25.97 -13.88 3.04
C GLU A 40 -25.07 -13.00 3.91
N GLY A 41 -23.87 -13.49 4.27
CA GLY A 41 -22.88 -12.70 5.02
C GLY A 41 -22.50 -11.40 4.31
N ILE A 42 -22.25 -11.47 3.01
CA ILE A 42 -21.90 -10.29 2.20
C ILE A 42 -23.12 -9.37 2.03
N TYR A 43 -24.31 -9.94 1.84
CA TYR A 43 -25.56 -9.18 1.76
C TYR A 43 -25.83 -8.40 3.05
N ARG A 44 -25.54 -8.97 4.22
CA ARG A 44 -25.67 -8.26 5.51
C ARG A 44 -24.75 -7.04 5.57
N ILE A 45 -23.50 -7.16 5.14
CA ILE A 45 -22.57 -6.02 5.08
C ILE A 45 -23.12 -4.94 4.15
N GLN A 46 -23.54 -5.33 2.93
CA GLN A 46 -24.11 -4.39 1.97
C GLN A 46 -25.37 -3.69 2.54
N SER A 47 -26.24 -4.42 3.22
CA SER A 47 -27.47 -3.89 3.83
C SER A 47 -27.20 -2.91 4.96
N LEU A 48 -26.11 -3.09 5.71
CA LEU A 48 -25.67 -2.13 6.71
C LEU A 48 -25.14 -0.84 6.07
N LEU A 49 -24.38 -0.95 4.99
CA LEU A 49 -23.82 0.21 4.29
C LEU A 49 -24.86 0.96 3.45
N TYR A 50 -25.80 0.22 2.86
CA TYR A 50 -26.78 0.73 1.89
C TYR A 50 -28.17 0.13 2.10
N PRO A 51 -28.87 0.45 3.20
CA PRO A 51 -30.16 -0.17 3.53
C PRO A 51 -31.27 0.06 2.50
N LYS A 52 -31.14 1.09 1.66
CA LYS A 52 -32.12 1.41 0.59
C LYS A 52 -31.79 0.78 -0.76
N ASN A 53 -30.54 0.39 -0.99
CA ASN A 53 -30.03 -0.05 -2.30
C ASN A 53 -29.43 -1.47 -2.24
N ALA A 54 -29.48 -2.14 -1.08
CA ALA A 54 -28.96 -3.49 -0.94
C ALA A 54 -29.83 -4.48 -1.72
N GLN A 55 -29.19 -5.24 -2.58
CA GLN A 55 -29.83 -6.26 -3.40
C GLN A 55 -29.46 -7.63 -2.85
N GLU A 56 -30.45 -8.51 -2.71
CA GLU A 56 -30.19 -9.89 -2.29
C GLU A 56 -29.18 -10.56 -3.21
N ILE A 57 -28.19 -11.22 -2.60
CA ILE A 57 -27.11 -11.90 -3.31
C ILE A 57 -27.49 -13.37 -3.46
N SER A 58 -27.76 -13.79 -4.69
CA SER A 58 -28.17 -15.16 -5.02
C SER A 58 -27.26 -15.82 -6.07
N SER A 59 -26.27 -15.10 -6.58
CA SER A 59 -25.39 -15.55 -7.66
C SER A 59 -24.02 -14.87 -7.60
N ILE A 60 -23.07 -15.40 -8.38
CA ILE A 60 -21.76 -14.79 -8.56
C ILE A 60 -21.84 -13.37 -9.14
N ASP A 61 -22.79 -13.11 -10.03
CA ASP A 61 -22.93 -11.78 -10.65
C ASP A 61 -23.52 -10.76 -9.66
N THR A 62 -24.49 -11.16 -8.84
CA THR A 62 -25.01 -10.29 -7.76
C THR A 62 -23.98 -10.10 -6.65
N LEU A 63 -23.10 -11.08 -6.41
CA LEU A 63 -21.95 -10.94 -5.51
C LEU A 63 -20.98 -9.89 -6.05
N ARG A 64 -20.62 -9.93 -7.34
CA ARG A 64 -19.73 -8.94 -7.97
C ARG A 64 -20.27 -7.51 -7.82
N LYS A 65 -21.56 -7.30 -8.07
CA LYS A 65 -22.22 -6.00 -7.89
C LYS A 65 -22.11 -5.53 -6.45
N SER A 66 -22.41 -6.42 -5.50
CA SER A 66 -22.36 -6.09 -4.07
C SER A 66 -20.94 -5.75 -3.60
N LEU A 67 -19.93 -6.52 -4.03
CA LEU A 67 -18.53 -6.23 -3.74
C LEU A 67 -18.08 -4.92 -4.38
N SER A 68 -18.56 -4.60 -5.59
CA SER A 68 -18.34 -3.30 -6.24
C SER A 68 -18.91 -2.16 -5.41
N MET A 69 -20.13 -2.27 -4.89
CA MET A 69 -20.74 -1.25 -4.02
C MET A 69 -19.99 -1.08 -2.69
N ILE A 70 -19.57 -2.18 -2.06
CA ILE A 70 -18.74 -2.15 -0.83
C ILE A 70 -17.42 -1.47 -1.14
N LEU A 71 -16.80 -1.79 -2.27
CA LEU A 71 -15.53 -1.22 -2.69
C LEU A 71 -15.68 0.29 -3.00
N GLN A 72 -16.72 0.70 -3.74
CA GLN A 72 -17.08 2.11 -3.95
C GLN A 72 -17.30 2.86 -2.64
N HIS A 73 -17.99 2.24 -1.67
CA HIS A 73 -18.19 2.80 -0.33
C HIS A 73 -16.86 3.09 0.35
N ILE A 74 -16.00 2.09 0.39
CA ILE A 74 -14.66 2.24 0.94
C ILE A 74 -13.96 3.37 0.19
N TYR A 75 -14.15 3.48 -1.13
CA TYR A 75 -13.60 4.53 -2.00
C TYR A 75 -14.19 5.93 -1.85
N GLY A 76 -15.29 6.09 -1.11
CA GLY A 76 -15.96 7.39 -0.99
C GLY A 76 -16.53 7.91 -2.31
N MET A 77 -16.72 7.03 -3.30
CA MET A 77 -17.34 7.37 -4.57
C MET A 77 -18.85 7.19 -4.47
N PRO A 78 -19.65 7.94 -5.26
CA PRO A 78 -21.07 7.67 -5.37
C PRO A 78 -21.30 6.23 -5.84
N VAL A 79 -22.26 5.56 -5.22
CA VAL A 79 -22.70 4.23 -5.67
C VAL A 79 -23.49 4.41 -6.95
N GLU A 80 -22.78 4.39 -8.08
CA GLU A 80 -23.41 4.25 -9.37
C GLU A 80 -23.57 2.77 -9.70
N ASP A 81 -24.80 2.38 -10.03
CA ASP A 81 -25.19 1.03 -10.50
C ASP A 81 -24.58 0.67 -11.88
N LYS A 82 -23.62 1.47 -12.35
CA LYS A 82 -22.92 1.26 -13.61
C LYS A 82 -21.79 0.27 -13.37
N GLU A 83 -22.06 -0.95 -13.80
CA GLU A 83 -21.18 -2.13 -13.81
C GLU A 83 -19.76 -1.88 -14.39
N GLY A 84 -19.51 -0.77 -15.09
CA GLY A 84 -18.32 -0.56 -15.91
C GLY A 84 -16.99 -0.47 -15.15
N TYR A 85 -16.94 0.24 -14.01
CA TYR A 85 -15.65 0.55 -13.38
C TYR A 85 -14.94 -0.70 -12.81
N PHE A 86 -15.67 -1.58 -12.14
CA PHE A 86 -15.06 -2.73 -11.44
C PHE A 86 -15.07 -4.04 -12.23
N GLN A 87 -15.71 -4.08 -13.41
CA GLN A 87 -15.51 -5.14 -14.40
C GLN A 87 -14.05 -5.17 -14.90
N ASP A 88 -13.41 -4.01 -15.07
CA ASP A 88 -12.03 -3.93 -15.54
C ASP A 88 -11.02 -4.45 -14.51
N ILE A 89 -11.30 -4.31 -13.21
CA ILE A 89 -10.47 -4.90 -12.15
C ILE A 89 -10.48 -6.43 -12.24
N LEU A 90 -11.60 -7.04 -12.64
CA LEU A 90 -11.68 -8.49 -12.83
C LEU A 90 -10.82 -9.00 -14.00
N ASN A 91 -10.58 -8.15 -15.00
CA ASN A 91 -9.71 -8.44 -16.14
C ASN A 91 -8.22 -8.27 -15.82
N CYS A 92 -7.89 -7.67 -14.67
CA CYS A 92 -6.51 -7.48 -14.25
C CYS A 92 -5.87 -8.80 -13.81
N LYS A 93 -4.73 -9.14 -14.42
CA LYS A 93 -3.97 -10.35 -14.13
C LYS A 93 -3.02 -10.15 -12.94
N SER A 94 -2.48 -8.96 -12.75
CA SER A 94 -1.51 -8.64 -11.68
C SER A 94 -2.02 -7.58 -10.69
N ALA A 95 -1.44 -7.55 -9.49
CA ALA A 95 -1.71 -6.50 -8.49
C ALA A 95 -1.35 -5.11 -9.03
N SER A 96 -0.26 -4.97 -9.79
CA SER A 96 0.13 -3.70 -10.40
C SER A 96 -0.89 -3.19 -11.41
N GLN A 97 -1.55 -4.08 -12.16
CA GLN A 97 -2.62 -3.68 -13.07
C GLN A 97 -3.85 -3.18 -12.30
N VAL A 98 -4.20 -3.83 -11.19
CA VAL A 98 -5.27 -3.37 -10.29
C VAL A 98 -4.94 -1.99 -9.74
N VAL A 99 -3.75 -1.79 -9.18
CA VAL A 99 -3.29 -0.50 -8.66
C VAL A 99 -3.34 0.58 -9.74
N ARG A 100 -2.85 0.28 -10.94
CA ARG A 100 -2.89 1.22 -12.07
C ARG A 100 -4.33 1.63 -12.41
N LYS A 101 -5.24 0.65 -12.50
CA LYS A 101 -6.65 0.88 -12.84
C LYS A 101 -7.38 1.66 -11.74
N GLU A 102 -7.12 1.32 -10.47
CA GLU A 102 -7.66 2.07 -9.33
C GLU A 102 -7.20 3.53 -9.36
N LYS A 103 -5.92 3.81 -9.63
CA LYS A 103 -5.41 5.18 -9.74
C LYS A 103 -6.04 5.95 -10.89
N GLU A 104 -6.09 5.32 -12.07
CA GLU A 104 -6.70 5.90 -13.28
C GLU A 104 -8.11 6.37 -12.97
N THR A 105 -8.94 5.53 -12.35
CA THR A 105 -10.32 5.92 -12.09
C THR A 105 -10.47 6.92 -10.95
N LEU A 106 -9.66 6.85 -9.89
CA LEU A 106 -9.71 7.88 -8.86
C LEU A 106 -9.37 9.27 -9.46
N VAL A 107 -8.38 9.33 -10.36
CA VAL A 107 -8.05 10.56 -11.08
C VAL A 107 -9.19 11.00 -12.01
N GLU A 108 -9.74 10.08 -12.82
CA GLU A 108 -10.86 10.39 -13.71
C GLU A 108 -12.09 10.91 -12.96
N HIS A 109 -12.34 10.37 -11.77
CA HIS A 109 -13.48 10.75 -10.94
C HIS A 109 -13.28 12.12 -10.29
N PHE A 110 -12.22 12.28 -9.47
CA PHE A 110 -12.03 13.49 -8.67
C PHE A 110 -11.69 14.73 -9.50
N TYR A 111 -11.09 14.55 -10.69
CA TYR A 111 -10.66 15.66 -11.56
C TYR A 111 -11.47 15.71 -12.86
N SER A 112 -12.68 15.15 -12.87
CA SER A 112 -13.53 15.08 -14.08
C SER A 112 -13.81 16.45 -14.70
N ASP A 113 -13.94 17.48 -13.84
CA ASP A 113 -14.22 18.89 -14.11
C ASP A 113 -12.96 19.74 -14.43
N LEU A 114 -11.77 19.19 -14.21
CA LEU A 114 -10.48 19.86 -14.43
C LEU A 114 -9.67 19.14 -15.53
N PRO A 115 -9.98 19.37 -16.82
CA PRO A 115 -9.49 18.53 -17.92
C PRO A 115 -7.96 18.52 -18.07
N GLU A 116 -7.28 19.63 -17.79
CA GLU A 116 -5.83 19.74 -17.92
C GLU A 116 -5.12 19.07 -16.75
N LEU A 117 -5.57 19.34 -15.52
CA LEU A 117 -5.05 18.68 -14.32
C LEU A 117 -5.31 17.17 -14.35
N LYS A 118 -6.49 16.74 -14.81
CA LYS A 118 -6.80 15.32 -15.04
C LYS A 118 -5.81 14.68 -16.01
N LYS A 119 -5.59 15.30 -17.17
CA LYS A 119 -4.66 14.77 -18.19
C LYS A 119 -3.25 14.66 -17.61
N PHE A 120 -2.81 15.67 -16.85
CA PHE A 120 -1.52 15.66 -16.19
C PHE A 120 -1.41 14.54 -15.13
N PHE A 121 -2.38 14.41 -14.23
CA PHE A 121 -2.36 13.37 -13.19
C PHE A 121 -2.51 11.95 -13.75
N LEU A 122 -3.21 11.77 -14.86
CA LEU A 122 -3.24 10.48 -15.56
C LEU A 122 -1.87 10.08 -16.09
N GLN A 123 -1.04 11.04 -16.50
CA GLN A 123 0.33 10.77 -16.97
C GLN A 123 1.27 10.50 -15.78
N GLU A 124 1.13 11.29 -14.72
CA GLU A 124 2.13 11.35 -13.65
C GLU A 124 1.86 10.42 -12.46
N LEU A 125 0.60 10.12 -12.14
CA LEU A 125 0.24 9.32 -10.96
C LEU A 125 -0.01 7.85 -11.27
N VAL A 126 -0.53 7.54 -12.47
CA VAL A 126 -1.01 6.20 -12.83
C VAL A 126 0.14 5.20 -12.94
N GLU A 127 1.25 5.60 -13.56
CA GLU A 127 2.45 4.75 -13.71
C GLU A 127 3.41 4.83 -12.51
N ASP A 128 3.22 5.81 -11.61
CA ASP A 128 4.06 5.99 -10.43
C ASP A 128 3.81 4.89 -9.38
N ARG A 129 4.56 3.80 -9.47
CA ARG A 129 4.40 2.64 -8.57
C ARG A 129 4.72 2.92 -7.11
N ASN A 130 5.56 3.92 -6.84
CA ASN A 130 6.07 4.21 -5.50
C ASN A 130 5.39 5.42 -4.87
N PHE A 131 4.34 5.95 -5.52
CA PHE A 131 3.57 7.11 -5.05
C PHE A 131 4.44 8.36 -4.80
N ARG A 132 5.61 8.45 -5.43
CA ARG A 132 6.55 9.56 -5.28
C ARG A 132 5.91 10.89 -5.66
N THR A 133 5.23 10.90 -6.80
CA THR A 133 4.56 12.11 -7.30
C THR A 133 3.45 12.53 -6.36
N MET A 134 2.66 11.57 -5.86
CA MET A 134 1.59 11.89 -4.90
C MET A 134 2.16 12.43 -3.58
N ASN A 135 3.24 11.83 -3.06
CA ASN A 135 3.92 12.32 -1.85
C ASN A 135 4.41 13.77 -2.03
N LEU A 136 5.00 14.08 -3.18
CA LEU A 136 5.44 15.43 -3.51
C LEU A 136 4.27 16.43 -3.54
N LEU A 137 3.15 16.04 -4.16
CA LEU A 137 1.95 16.87 -4.19
C LEU A 137 1.40 17.13 -2.78
N CYS A 138 1.37 16.12 -1.92
CA CYS A 138 0.88 16.27 -0.55
C CYS A 138 1.79 17.20 0.27
N GLN A 139 3.12 17.04 0.17
CA GLN A 139 4.07 17.94 0.81
C GLN A 139 3.87 19.40 0.37
N LYS A 140 3.62 19.61 -0.93
CA LYS A 140 3.46 20.95 -1.50
C LYS A 140 2.15 21.63 -1.09
N PHE A 141 1.03 20.92 -1.21
CA PHE A 141 -0.30 21.54 -1.13
C PHE A 141 -1.03 21.29 0.18
N LEU A 142 -0.77 20.15 0.85
CA LEU A 142 -1.45 19.82 2.10
C LEU A 142 -0.70 20.34 3.33
N LYS A 143 0.54 20.84 3.16
CA LYS A 143 1.40 21.36 4.24
C LYS A 143 1.49 20.37 5.41
N ASP A 144 1.51 19.07 5.10
CA ASP A 144 1.66 18.02 6.10
C ASP A 144 3.08 18.13 6.70
N GLU A 145 3.19 18.83 7.84
CA GLU A 145 4.44 19.00 8.60
C GLU A 145 4.91 17.67 9.25
N GLU A 146 4.06 16.63 9.26
CA GLU A 146 4.34 15.33 9.90
C GLU A 146 4.24 14.16 8.91
N GLY A 147 5.16 14.08 7.94
CA GLY A 147 5.70 12.79 7.47
C GLY A 147 4.74 11.69 6.99
N VAL A 148 3.50 11.99 6.57
CA VAL A 148 2.58 10.96 6.05
C VAL A 148 3.04 10.52 4.66
N SER A 149 3.94 9.53 4.64
CA SER A 149 4.39 8.92 3.41
C SER A 149 3.29 7.98 2.88
N ILE A 150 2.79 8.30 1.70
CA ILE A 150 1.89 7.45 0.93
C ILE A 150 2.70 6.28 0.42
N THR A 151 2.49 5.12 1.03
CA THR A 151 3.17 3.86 0.72
C THR A 151 2.22 2.82 0.14
N ASP A 152 0.91 3.06 0.18
CA ASP A 152 -0.12 2.15 -0.30
C ASP A 152 -1.33 2.88 -0.93
N MET A 153 -2.25 2.09 -1.50
CA MET A 153 -3.47 2.59 -2.12
C MET A 153 -4.48 3.17 -1.13
N ARG A 154 -4.42 2.81 0.15
CA ARG A 154 -5.31 3.36 1.18
C ARG A 154 -4.92 4.81 1.48
N SER A 155 -3.63 5.06 1.68
CA SER A 155 -3.08 6.39 1.88
C SER A 155 -3.25 7.24 0.62
N PHE A 156 -2.92 6.69 -0.56
CA PHE A 156 -3.06 7.43 -1.84
C PHE A 156 -4.47 7.99 -2.03
N LYS A 157 -5.46 7.19 -1.70
CA LYS A 157 -6.88 7.50 -1.84
C LYS A 157 -7.39 8.55 -0.86
N ASN A 158 -6.91 8.54 0.38
CA ASN A 158 -7.28 9.61 1.32
C ASN A 158 -6.71 10.94 0.82
N HIS A 159 -5.48 10.92 0.32
CA HIS A 159 -4.78 12.13 -0.08
C HIS A 159 -5.18 12.63 -1.47
N ILE A 160 -5.57 11.78 -2.43
CA ILE A 160 -6.02 12.26 -3.76
C ILE A 160 -7.29 13.11 -3.66
N ARG A 161 -8.17 12.79 -2.70
CA ARG A 161 -9.37 13.57 -2.41
C ARG A 161 -9.02 14.88 -1.70
N ASN A 162 -8.20 14.82 -0.65
CA ASN A 162 -7.79 16.02 0.09
C ASN A 162 -7.00 16.99 -0.82
N LEU A 163 -6.17 16.44 -1.72
CA LEU A 163 -5.43 17.21 -2.73
C LEU A 163 -6.39 17.92 -3.69
N ARG A 164 -7.51 17.29 -4.08
CA ARG A 164 -8.52 17.92 -4.94
C ARG A 164 -9.10 19.16 -4.28
N GLU A 165 -9.42 19.07 -2.98
CA GLU A 165 -9.94 20.18 -2.17
C GLU A 165 -8.91 21.31 -2.06
N ALA A 166 -7.65 20.99 -1.77
CA ALA A 166 -6.58 21.99 -1.70
C ALA A 166 -6.34 22.69 -3.06
N LEU A 167 -6.42 21.96 -4.17
CA LEU A 167 -6.27 22.54 -5.50
C LEU A 167 -7.48 23.40 -5.90
N ASP A 168 -8.69 23.10 -5.41
CA ASP A 168 -9.85 24.00 -5.59
C ASP A 168 -9.63 25.35 -4.92
N GLU A 169 -9.04 25.37 -3.74
CA GLU A 169 -8.72 26.62 -3.03
C GLU A 169 -7.75 27.48 -3.84
N GLU A 170 -6.69 26.88 -4.40
CA GLU A 170 -5.73 27.59 -5.26
C GLU A 170 -6.37 28.07 -6.58
N LEU A 171 -7.21 27.25 -7.22
CA LEU A 171 -7.94 27.66 -8.43
C LEU A 171 -8.91 28.81 -8.14
N SER A 172 -9.53 28.81 -6.96
CA SER A 172 -10.41 29.89 -6.52
C SER A 172 -9.67 31.21 -6.24
N ALA A 173 -8.35 31.16 -6.02
CA ALA A 173 -7.48 32.30 -5.82
C ALA A 173 -7.02 32.98 -7.13
N ASN A 174 -7.72 32.74 -8.25
CA ASN A 174 -7.39 33.18 -9.63
C ASN A 174 -6.13 32.54 -10.24
N THR A 175 -5.71 31.36 -9.79
CA THR A 175 -4.68 30.57 -10.47
C THR A 175 -5.32 29.68 -11.54
N SER A 176 -4.75 29.65 -12.74
CA SER A 176 -5.21 28.76 -13.82
C SER A 176 -4.72 27.32 -13.64
N GLN A 177 -5.36 26.35 -14.31
CA GLN A 177 -4.91 24.96 -14.31
C GLN A 177 -3.48 24.82 -14.87
N GLU A 178 -3.16 25.57 -15.93
CA GLU A 178 -1.84 25.59 -16.56
C GLU A 178 -0.75 26.10 -15.58
N GLU A 179 -1.04 27.16 -14.83
CA GLU A 179 -0.12 27.69 -13.82
C GLU A 179 0.11 26.69 -12.67
N LEU A 180 -0.94 26.04 -12.18
CA LEU A 180 -0.79 24.98 -11.17
C LEU A 180 0.05 23.82 -11.68
N ILE A 181 -0.16 23.38 -12.92
CA ILE A 181 0.65 22.34 -13.55
C ILE A 181 2.12 22.78 -13.66
N ALA A 182 2.37 24.04 -14.03
CA ALA A 182 3.72 24.59 -14.09
C ALA A 182 4.41 24.56 -12.72
N VAL A 183 3.71 24.99 -11.66
CA VAL A 183 4.21 24.93 -10.27
C VAL A 183 4.52 23.50 -9.85
N ILE A 184 3.67 22.54 -10.20
CA ILE A 184 3.90 21.12 -9.88
C ILE A 184 5.15 20.61 -10.60
N ARG A 185 5.32 20.95 -11.88
CA ARG A 185 6.49 20.53 -12.67
C ARG A 185 7.78 21.12 -12.13
N GLU A 186 7.80 22.41 -11.83
CA GLU A 186 8.95 23.08 -11.23
C GLU A 186 9.35 22.43 -9.91
N HIS A 187 8.37 22.10 -9.06
CA HIS A 187 8.64 21.45 -7.78
C HIS A 187 9.18 20.02 -7.94
N LYS A 188 8.69 19.28 -8.95
CA LYS A 188 9.20 17.96 -9.31
C LYS A 188 10.64 18.03 -9.79
N GLU A 189 10.95 18.95 -10.70
CA GLU A 189 12.29 19.15 -11.23
C GLU A 189 13.28 19.58 -10.14
N ALA A 190 12.88 20.45 -9.22
CA ALA A 190 13.70 20.84 -8.07
C ALA A 190 14.06 19.64 -7.18
N MET A 191 13.09 18.78 -6.86
CA MET A 191 13.34 17.57 -6.06
C MET A 191 14.20 16.53 -6.78
N GLU A 192 14.00 16.34 -8.09
CA GLU A 192 14.83 15.43 -8.89
C GLU A 192 16.27 15.94 -9.01
N ALA A 193 16.47 17.27 -9.09
CA ALA A 193 17.79 17.89 -9.09
C ALA A 193 18.51 17.73 -7.74
N GLU A 194 17.80 17.88 -6.62
CA GLU A 194 18.36 17.65 -5.28
C GLU A 194 18.76 16.18 -5.06
N GLN A 195 17.99 15.23 -5.59
CA GLN A 195 18.34 13.80 -5.54
C GLN A 195 19.49 13.41 -6.48
N SER A 196 19.66 14.14 -7.59
CA SER A 196 20.74 13.92 -8.57
C SER A 196 22.06 14.58 -8.17
N ALA A 197 22.03 15.52 -7.22
CA ALA A 197 23.20 16.20 -6.67
C ALA A 197 23.82 15.47 -5.46
N ALA A 198 23.24 14.36 -5.01
CA ALA A 198 23.90 13.45 -4.09
C ALA A 198 25.05 12.73 -4.85
N PRO A 199 26.29 12.71 -4.33
CA PRO A 199 27.43 12.16 -5.06
C PRO A 199 27.19 10.67 -5.35
N ALA A 200 27.22 10.34 -6.64
CA ALA A 200 27.27 8.98 -7.13
C ALA A 200 28.68 8.41 -6.89
N GLU A 201 28.88 7.66 -5.81
CA GLU A 201 29.90 6.62 -5.80
C GLU A 201 29.24 5.27 -6.07
N ALA A 202 29.27 4.90 -7.35
CA ALA A 202 28.95 3.58 -7.83
C ALA A 202 30.23 2.74 -7.92
N GLY A 203 30.15 1.47 -7.53
CA GLY A 203 30.92 0.41 -8.20
C GLY A 203 31.77 -0.48 -7.29
N ALA A 204 31.18 -1.61 -6.92
CA ALA A 204 31.81 -2.92 -6.66
C ALA A 204 33.34 -3.01 -6.62
N ALA A 205 33.90 -3.30 -5.44
CA ALA A 205 35.11 -4.10 -5.31
C ALA A 205 35.00 -5.03 -4.09
N ALA A 206 35.55 -6.22 -4.26
CA ALA A 206 35.52 -7.32 -3.33
C ALA A 206 36.18 -6.97 -1.98
N GLY A 207 35.61 -7.53 -0.91
CA GLY A 207 36.30 -7.86 0.34
C GLY A 207 37.36 -6.88 0.84
N GLU A 208 36.94 -5.70 1.28
CA GLU A 208 37.76 -4.86 2.18
C GLU A 208 36.92 -4.47 3.39
N ALA A 209 37.57 -4.48 4.55
CA ALA A 209 36.96 -4.24 5.85
C ALA A 209 36.27 -2.87 5.85
N VAL A 210 34.94 -2.88 5.89
CA VAL A 210 34.14 -1.69 6.14
C VAL A 210 34.38 -1.33 7.61
N GLU A 211 35.33 -0.45 7.89
CA GLU A 211 35.46 0.17 9.21
C GLU A 211 34.46 1.31 9.35
N GLY A 212 33.76 1.35 10.49
CA GLY A 212 32.71 2.32 10.80
C GLY A 212 31.35 1.69 11.11
N GLU A 213 30.34 2.52 11.30
CA GLU A 213 28.99 2.12 11.73
C GLU A 213 28.34 1.07 10.79
N ALA A 214 28.55 1.22 9.48
CA ALA A 214 28.10 0.25 8.48
C ALA A 214 28.73 -1.14 8.65
N GLY A 215 30.00 -1.18 9.05
CA GLY A 215 30.74 -2.40 9.36
C GLY A 215 30.22 -3.09 10.62
N GLU A 216 29.95 -2.30 11.66
CA GLU A 216 29.36 -2.79 12.89
C GLU A 216 27.91 -3.30 12.68
N LYS A 217 27.08 -2.60 11.89
CA LYS A 217 25.72 -3.08 11.54
C LYS A 217 25.79 -4.40 10.79
N ARG A 218 26.71 -4.51 9.83
CA ARG A 218 26.97 -5.74 9.08
C ARG A 218 27.37 -6.89 10.01
N LYS A 219 28.28 -6.63 10.96
CA LYS A 219 28.70 -7.62 11.96
C LYS A 219 27.53 -8.09 12.83
N ILE A 220 26.74 -7.16 13.37
CA ILE A 220 25.56 -7.49 14.19
C ILE A 220 24.56 -8.36 13.44
N ILE A 221 24.26 -8.03 12.17
CA ILE A 221 23.34 -8.82 11.34
C ILE A 221 23.92 -10.23 11.11
N MET A 222 25.19 -10.33 10.72
CA MET A 222 25.86 -11.61 10.45
C MET A 222 25.92 -12.51 11.69
N ASP A 223 26.25 -11.94 12.86
CA ASP A 223 26.39 -12.67 14.11
C ASP A 223 25.02 -13.12 14.65
N THR A 224 24.00 -12.25 14.57
CA THR A 224 22.66 -12.57 15.10
C THR A 224 21.90 -13.54 14.20
N LEU A 225 22.04 -13.41 12.88
CA LEU A 225 21.37 -14.24 11.88
C LEU A 225 22.34 -15.23 11.22
N ALA A 226 23.27 -15.78 12.00
CA ALA A 226 24.32 -16.67 11.50
C ALA A 226 23.76 -17.92 10.80
N ASP A 227 22.66 -18.45 11.31
CA ASP A 227 22.05 -19.70 10.86
C ASP A 227 21.59 -19.64 9.40
N ALA A 228 21.73 -20.76 8.67
CA ALA A 228 21.47 -20.81 7.22
C ALA A 228 20.01 -20.46 6.87
N LYS A 229 19.07 -20.81 7.74
CA LYS A 229 17.64 -20.53 7.55
C LYS A 229 17.28 -19.04 7.50
N TYR A 230 18.14 -18.14 7.98
CA TYR A 230 17.91 -16.70 7.91
C TYR A 230 18.63 -16.02 6.75
N GLN A 231 19.16 -16.76 5.77
CA GLN A 231 19.95 -16.21 4.68
C GLN A 231 19.22 -15.08 3.93
N ASP A 232 17.97 -15.27 3.53
CA ASP A 232 17.18 -14.25 2.83
C ASP A 232 16.95 -12.99 3.68
N LEU A 233 16.68 -13.18 4.98
CA LEU A 233 16.47 -12.07 5.92
C LEU A 233 17.77 -11.29 6.16
N ARG A 234 18.88 -12.01 6.30
CA ARG A 234 20.22 -11.45 6.44
C ARG A 234 20.60 -10.64 5.20
N ASP A 235 20.38 -11.17 3.99
CA ASP A 235 20.67 -10.46 2.74
C ASP A 235 19.84 -9.18 2.60
N LEU A 236 18.56 -9.24 2.97
CA LEU A 236 17.68 -8.08 2.99
C LEU A 236 18.16 -6.99 3.96
N LEU A 237 18.48 -7.36 5.20
CA LEU A 237 18.95 -6.41 6.22
C LEU A 237 20.32 -5.83 5.84
N LEU A 238 21.22 -6.65 5.30
CA LEU A 238 22.52 -6.20 4.81
C LEU A 238 22.37 -5.18 3.68
N GLN A 239 21.44 -5.40 2.75
CA GLN A 239 21.21 -4.49 1.63
C GLN A 239 20.56 -3.17 2.06
N ARG A 240 19.65 -3.20 3.05
CA ARG A 240 18.77 -2.07 3.36
C ARG A 240 19.16 -1.26 4.59
N ALA A 241 19.86 -1.85 5.55
CA ALA A 241 20.10 -1.24 6.85
C ALA A 241 21.57 -0.89 7.12
N THR A 242 22.53 -1.46 6.37
CA THR A 242 23.96 -1.20 6.64
C THR A 242 24.44 0.17 6.19
N ALA A 243 23.86 0.71 5.11
CA ALA A 243 24.18 2.04 4.57
C ALA A 243 23.25 3.16 5.08
N ASP A 244 22.40 2.85 6.07
CA ASP A 244 21.43 3.77 6.64
C ASP A 244 22.00 4.44 7.89
N PRO A 245 22.49 5.70 7.84
CA PRO A 245 23.16 6.35 8.96
C PRO A 245 22.20 6.73 10.09
N ASN A 246 20.90 6.89 9.80
CA ASN A 246 19.91 7.33 10.78
C ASN A 246 19.05 6.18 11.33
N PHE A 247 19.33 4.94 10.91
CA PHE A 247 18.54 3.76 11.26
C PHE A 247 17.06 3.85 10.84
N GLU A 248 16.65 4.83 10.04
CA GLU A 248 15.26 5.08 9.64
C GLU A 248 14.67 3.94 8.81
N THR A 249 15.46 3.39 7.89
CA THR A 249 15.06 2.25 7.05
C THR A 249 14.93 0.99 7.90
N PHE A 250 15.83 0.80 8.87
CA PHE A 250 15.73 -0.31 9.81
C PHE A 250 14.55 -0.14 10.79
N GLN A 251 14.30 1.07 11.28
CA GLN A 251 13.19 1.38 12.16
C GLN A 251 11.84 1.15 11.48
N ARG A 252 11.70 1.58 10.22
CA ARG A 252 10.52 1.28 9.40
C ARG A 252 10.32 -0.22 9.22
N TYR A 253 11.39 -0.99 9.09
CA TYR A 253 11.30 -2.44 9.01
C TYR A 253 10.85 -3.07 10.34
N LEU A 254 11.36 -2.59 11.48
CA LEU A 254 10.93 -3.02 12.81
C LEU A 254 9.45 -2.72 13.08
N ASP A 255 9.00 -1.50 12.77
CA ASP A 255 7.61 -1.07 12.98
C ASP A 255 6.60 -1.89 12.16
N ASN A 256 7.03 -2.45 11.03
CA ASN A 256 6.19 -3.30 10.18
C ASN A 256 6.06 -4.75 10.69
N ILE A 257 7.01 -5.20 11.51
CA ILE A 257 7.12 -6.61 11.92
C ILE A 257 6.74 -6.80 13.38
N LEU A 258 7.09 -5.83 14.23
CA LEU A 258 6.85 -5.91 15.65
C LEU A 258 5.52 -5.23 16.00
N ALA A 259 4.72 -5.91 16.83
CA ALA A 259 3.50 -5.34 17.36
C ALA A 259 3.82 -4.07 18.20
N PRO A 260 2.87 -3.11 18.31
CA PRO A 260 3.08 -1.86 19.06
C PRO A 260 3.53 -2.05 20.51
N SER A 261 3.20 -3.20 21.13
CA SER A 261 3.60 -3.57 22.49
C SER A 261 5.09 -3.92 22.64
N SER A 262 5.79 -4.22 21.54
CA SER A 262 7.20 -4.63 21.50
C SER A 262 8.09 -3.58 20.83
N ARG A 263 7.55 -2.38 20.62
CA ARG A 263 8.15 -1.30 19.84
C ARG A 263 9.50 -0.92 20.42
N LEU A 264 10.48 -0.89 19.54
CA LEU A 264 11.83 -0.45 19.82
C LEU A 264 12.12 0.67 18.82
N GLU A 265 12.75 1.74 19.29
CA GLU A 265 13.20 2.83 18.45
C GLU A 265 14.72 2.68 18.23
N ALA A 266 15.10 2.20 17.07
CA ALA A 266 16.47 2.07 16.61
C ALA A 266 17.01 3.45 16.26
N LYS A 267 17.87 3.96 17.13
CA LYS A 267 18.54 5.27 16.98
C LYS A 267 20.04 5.21 17.24
N ASP A 268 20.52 4.06 17.68
CA ASP A 268 21.91 3.78 17.97
C ASP A 268 22.21 2.28 17.74
N MET A 269 23.48 1.89 17.87
CA MET A 269 23.90 0.51 17.62
C MET A 269 23.37 -0.50 18.64
N ALA A 270 23.10 -0.08 19.87
CA ALA A 270 22.54 -0.95 20.90
C ALA A 270 21.09 -1.31 20.59
N THR A 271 20.28 -0.30 20.27
CA THR A 271 18.89 -0.45 19.84
C THR A 271 18.78 -1.13 18.47
N PHE A 272 19.74 -0.92 17.57
CA PHE A 272 19.85 -1.71 16.34
C PHE A 272 20.07 -3.20 16.62
N SER A 273 21.02 -3.55 17.49
CA SER A 273 21.30 -4.93 17.88
C SER A 273 20.08 -5.62 18.50
N GLU A 274 19.42 -4.96 19.45
CA GLU A 274 18.19 -5.46 20.07
C GLU A 274 17.07 -5.62 19.04
N GLY A 275 16.97 -4.71 18.06
CA GLY A 275 16.04 -4.81 16.95
C GLY A 275 16.25 -6.07 16.11
N VAL A 276 17.51 -6.37 15.74
CA VAL A 276 17.84 -7.57 14.96
C VAL A 276 17.51 -8.84 15.74
N GLN A 277 17.74 -8.84 17.06
CA GLN A 277 17.35 -9.95 17.94
C GLN A 277 15.83 -10.14 18.00
N LYS A 278 15.05 -9.04 18.06
CA LYS A 278 13.58 -9.12 18.05
C LYS A 278 13.04 -9.63 16.72
N ILE A 279 13.64 -9.25 15.59
CA ILE A 279 13.28 -9.79 14.27
C ILE A 279 13.55 -11.30 14.23
N LYS A 280 14.72 -11.74 14.74
CA LYS A 280 15.05 -13.16 14.83
C LYS A 280 14.03 -13.93 15.69
N ALA A 281 13.71 -13.43 16.87
CA ALA A 281 12.75 -14.07 17.78
C ALA A 281 11.34 -14.15 17.17
N PHE A 282 10.91 -13.10 16.46
CA PHE A 282 9.66 -13.11 15.72
C PHE A 282 9.66 -14.20 14.63
N ARG A 283 10.76 -14.31 13.87
CA ARG A 283 10.89 -15.33 12.83
C ARG A 283 10.88 -16.75 13.41
N ASP A 284 11.55 -16.96 14.53
CA ASP A 284 11.56 -18.25 15.23
C ASP A 284 10.17 -18.64 15.74
N ASN A 285 9.42 -17.69 16.30
CA ASN A 285 8.04 -17.94 16.75
C ASN A 285 7.12 -18.27 15.57
N LEU A 286 7.24 -17.57 14.45
CA LEU A 286 6.47 -17.89 13.24
C LEU A 286 6.77 -19.31 12.75
N GLU A 287 8.04 -19.70 12.67
CA GLU A 287 8.42 -21.05 12.24
C GLU A 287 7.90 -22.13 13.19
N GLN A 288 7.88 -21.88 14.50
CA GLN A 288 7.33 -22.79 15.49
C GLN A 288 5.80 -22.94 15.34
N GLU A 289 5.06 -21.86 15.11
CA GLU A 289 3.61 -21.91 14.89
C GLU A 289 3.24 -22.61 13.58
N PHE A 290 3.98 -22.36 12.49
CA PHE A 290 3.75 -23.03 11.20
C PHE A 290 4.20 -24.50 11.20
N GLY A 291 5.26 -24.83 11.96
CA GLY A 291 5.70 -26.21 12.18
C GLY A 291 4.74 -27.03 13.05
N ALA A 292 4.08 -26.41 14.03
CA ALA A 292 3.09 -27.06 14.88
C ALA A 292 1.79 -27.41 14.13
N GLN A 293 1.40 -26.59 13.15
CA GLN A 293 0.20 -26.82 12.32
C GLN A 293 0.41 -27.85 11.19
N SER A 294 1.65 -28.19 10.86
CA SER A 294 1.97 -29.22 9.87
C SER A 294 2.11 -30.62 10.48
N ALA A 295 2.03 -30.74 11.79
CA ALA A 295 2.05 -32.00 12.55
C ALA A 295 0.68 -32.39 13.17
N SER A 296 -0.37 -31.58 12.97
CA SER A 296 -1.76 -31.86 13.37
C SER A 296 -2.64 -32.18 12.16
#